data_AF-A0A1S1LE92-F1
#
_entry.id   AF-A0A1S1LE92-F1
#
_cell.length_a   1.000
_cell.length_b   1.000
_cell.length_c   1.000
_cell.angle_alpha   90.00
_cell.angle_beta   90.00
_cell.angle_gamma   90.00
#
_symmetry.space_group_name_H-M   'P 1'
#
loop_
_entity.id
_entity.type
_entity.pdbx_description
1 polymer ?
#
loop_
_entity_poly.entity_id
_entity_poly.type
_entity_poly.pdbx_seq_one_letter_code
_entity_poly.pdbx_strand_id
1 'polypeptide(L)'
;TTGSGKTTLAKRLSHQLDLPYVEIDSLYHGPGWEPRPTFVHEVEEFIAADSWVIEWQYRAVRGQILARADTLLWLDLPTPVSMRQLTRRTVRRRVGRVELWNGNIEPPLRTIFTDPDHILRWGFRTRNKLRDSIPTLGPQLPHLHIVRFTRHRDV
;
A
#
# COMPACT_ATOMS: atom_id res chain seq x y z
N THR A 1 0.43 3.85 -5.32
CA THR A 1 1.33 4.96 -4.98
C THR A 1 1.76 4.83 -3.53
N THR A 2 3.04 5.02 -3.21
CA THR A 2 3.52 5.02 -1.82
C THR A 2 3.44 6.42 -1.23
N GLY A 3 3.09 6.51 0.06
CA GLY A 3 2.88 7.79 0.73
C GLY A 3 1.58 8.52 0.39
N SER A 4 0.65 7.89 -0.35
CA SER A 4 -0.65 8.50 -0.69
C SER A 4 -1.70 8.41 0.42
N GLY A 5 -1.43 7.71 1.53
CA GLY A 5 -2.37 7.56 2.64
C GLY A 5 -3.26 6.31 2.60
N LYS A 6 -2.92 5.31 1.76
CA LYS A 6 -3.68 4.05 1.61
C LYS A 6 -3.99 3.38 2.95
N THR A 7 -2.97 3.24 3.81
CA THR A 7 -3.09 2.62 5.13
C THR A 7 -4.04 3.38 6.05
N THR A 8 -4.01 4.72 5.99
CA THR A 8 -4.94 5.57 6.74
C THR A 8 -6.36 5.39 6.25
N LEU A 9 -6.56 5.38 4.93
CA LEU A 9 -7.88 5.17 4.33
C LEU A 9 -8.42 3.77 4.67
N ALA A 10 -7.60 2.73 4.52
CA ALA A 10 -7.99 1.36 4.79
C ALA A 10 -8.42 1.16 6.27
N LYS A 11 -7.65 1.71 7.21
CA LYS A 11 -8.00 1.71 8.64
C LYS A 11 -9.30 2.48 8.92
N ARG A 12 -9.50 3.63 8.27
CA ARG A 12 -10.74 4.43 8.40
C ARG A 12 -11.95 3.65 7.87
N LEU A 13 -11.84 3.01 6.70
CA LEU A 13 -12.92 2.23 6.10
C LEU A 13 -13.27 1.01 6.94
N SER A 14 -12.26 0.28 7.40
CA SER A 14 -12.44 -0.84 8.32
C SER A 14 -13.26 -0.43 9.54
N HIS A 15 -12.89 0.68 10.18
CA HIS A 15 -13.63 1.19 11.34
C HIS A 15 -15.03 1.71 10.99
N GLN A 16 -15.21 2.37 9.84
CA GLN A 16 -16.50 2.96 9.46
C GLN A 16 -17.51 1.93 8.96
N LEU A 17 -17.04 0.86 8.33
CA LEU A 17 -17.87 -0.20 7.75
C LEU A 17 -17.91 -1.47 8.60
N ASP A 18 -17.19 -1.48 9.73
CA ASP A 18 -17.00 -2.65 10.60
C ASP A 18 -16.49 -3.89 9.83
N LEU A 19 -15.47 -3.68 9.00
CA LEU A 19 -14.87 -4.71 8.15
C LEU A 19 -13.49 -5.11 8.65
N PRO A 20 -13.11 -6.39 8.54
CA PRO A 20 -11.77 -6.83 8.91
C PRO A 20 -10.74 -6.17 7.99
N TYR A 21 -9.62 -5.76 8.58
CA TYR A 21 -8.49 -5.16 7.87
C TYR A 21 -7.18 -5.74 8.33
N VAL A 22 -6.33 -6.06 7.34
CA VAL A 22 -4.93 -6.42 7.58
C VAL A 22 -4.01 -5.46 6.83
N GLU A 23 -2.98 -4.99 7.52
CA GLU A 23 -1.93 -4.18 6.91
C GLU A 23 -1.04 -5.11 6.08
N ILE A 24 -1.19 -5.12 4.76
CA ILE A 24 -0.51 -6.11 3.89
C ILE A 24 1.02 -6.10 4.03
N ASP A 25 1.61 -4.96 4.36
CA ASP A 25 3.05 -4.83 4.64
C ASP A 25 3.46 -5.67 5.88
N SER A 26 2.57 -5.86 6.88
CA SER A 26 2.84 -6.72 8.04
C SER A 26 2.82 -8.21 7.71
N LEU A 27 2.08 -8.60 6.67
CA LEU A 27 2.10 -9.97 6.14
C LEU A 27 3.36 -10.20 5.30
N TYR A 28 3.85 -9.17 4.61
CA TYR A 28 4.98 -9.30 3.69
C TYR A 28 6.35 -9.24 4.39
N HIS A 29 6.59 -8.28 5.27
CA HIS A 29 7.93 -8.01 5.80
C HIS A 29 8.24 -8.83 7.04
N GLY A 30 9.19 -9.76 6.94
CA GLY A 30 9.84 -10.48 8.02
C GLY A 30 11.06 -9.73 8.59
N PRO A 31 11.82 -10.37 9.51
CA PRO A 31 13.03 -9.78 10.07
C PRO A 31 14.04 -9.38 8.98
N GLY A 32 14.67 -8.22 9.13
CA GLY A 32 15.64 -7.72 8.15
C GLY A 32 15.01 -7.25 6.84
N TRP A 33 13.71 -6.93 6.84
CA TRP A 33 12.91 -6.55 5.66
C TRP A 33 12.70 -7.66 4.63
N GLU A 34 13.06 -8.90 4.96
CA GLU A 34 12.94 -10.05 4.06
C GLU A 34 11.49 -10.47 3.84
N PRO A 35 11.07 -10.83 2.60
CA PRO A 35 9.73 -11.33 2.34
C PRO A 35 9.43 -12.61 3.15
N ARG A 36 8.27 -12.66 3.81
CA ARG A 36 7.83 -13.85 4.54
C ARG A 36 7.39 -14.93 3.55
N PRO A 37 7.82 -16.20 3.72
CA PRO A 37 7.42 -17.29 2.83
C PRO A 37 5.91 -17.60 2.90
N THR A 38 5.26 -17.28 4.03
CA THR A 38 3.82 -17.49 4.24
C THR A 38 2.95 -16.38 3.64
N PHE A 39 3.55 -15.30 3.11
CA PHE A 39 2.83 -14.09 2.69
C PHE A 39 1.65 -14.36 1.74
N VAL A 40 1.87 -15.16 0.69
CA VAL A 40 0.82 -15.43 -0.31
C VAL A 40 -0.34 -16.17 0.33
N HIS A 41 -0.05 -17.20 1.11
CA HIS A 41 -1.06 -18.01 1.79
C HIS A 41 -1.87 -17.20 2.80
N GLU A 42 -1.22 -16.36 3.61
CA GLU A 42 -1.89 -15.50 4.58
C GLU A 42 -2.80 -14.46 3.90
N VAL A 43 -2.42 -13.93 2.74
CA VAL A 43 -3.29 -13.05 1.96
C VAL A 43 -4.47 -13.82 1.39
N GLU A 44 -4.27 -15.01 0.83
CA GLU A 44 -5.34 -15.87 0.30
C GLU A 44 -6.37 -16.24 1.36
N GLU A 45 -5.91 -16.63 2.55
CA GLU A 45 -6.76 -16.93 3.70
C GLU A 45 -7.57 -15.70 4.11
N PHE A 46 -6.93 -14.53 4.23
CA PHE A 46 -7.60 -13.30 4.62
C PHE A 46 -8.69 -12.87 3.62
N ILE A 47 -8.39 -12.92 2.32
CA ILE A 47 -9.37 -12.52 1.29
C ILE A 47 -10.45 -13.57 1.05
N ALA A 48 -10.34 -14.77 1.62
CA ALA A 48 -11.36 -15.81 1.54
C ALA A 48 -12.62 -15.46 2.34
N ALA A 49 -12.52 -14.54 3.31
CA ALA A 49 -13.67 -14.00 4.04
C ALA A 49 -14.68 -13.31 3.10
N ASP A 50 -15.93 -13.20 3.54
CA ASP A 50 -17.04 -12.62 2.76
C ASP A 50 -16.88 -11.11 2.54
N SER A 51 -16.23 -10.41 3.47
CA SER A 51 -16.01 -8.97 3.41
C SER A 51 -14.70 -8.58 4.10
N TRP A 52 -13.98 -7.63 3.52
CA TRP A 52 -12.66 -7.22 4.01
C TRP A 52 -12.23 -5.88 3.41
N VAL A 53 -11.23 -5.28 4.05
CA VAL A 53 -10.44 -4.18 3.48
C VAL A 53 -8.99 -4.63 3.42
N ILE A 54 -8.36 -4.53 2.25
CA ILE A 54 -6.92 -4.79 2.10
C ILE A 54 -6.30 -3.79 1.14
N GLU A 55 -5.01 -3.55 1.29
CA GLU A 55 -4.26 -2.70 0.37
C GLU A 55 -3.83 -3.48 -0.88
N TRP A 56 -4.11 -2.92 -2.06
CA TRP A 56 -3.70 -3.52 -3.34
C TRP A 56 -2.19 -3.32 -3.61
N GLN A 57 -1.36 -4.14 -2.97
CA GLN A 57 0.12 -4.14 -3.06
C GLN A 57 0.66 -5.51 -3.50
N TYR A 58 1.96 -5.56 -3.84
CA TYR A 58 2.72 -6.77 -4.23
C TYR A 58 2.19 -7.57 -5.43
N ARG A 59 3.00 -7.68 -6.49
CA ARG A 59 2.63 -8.39 -7.73
C ARG A 59 2.15 -9.82 -7.49
N ALA A 60 2.73 -10.51 -6.50
CA ALA A 60 2.40 -11.89 -6.18
C ALA A 60 0.91 -12.12 -5.83
N VAL A 61 0.25 -11.13 -5.21
CA VAL A 61 -1.12 -11.30 -4.68
C VAL A 61 -2.16 -10.36 -5.31
N ARG A 62 -1.72 -9.38 -6.10
CA ARG A 62 -2.62 -8.40 -6.74
C ARG A 62 -3.73 -9.04 -7.59
N GLY A 63 -3.43 -10.14 -8.27
CA GLY A 63 -4.42 -10.85 -9.09
C GLY A 63 -5.52 -11.48 -8.23
N GLN A 64 -5.13 -12.21 -7.18
CA GLN A 64 -6.06 -12.86 -6.25
C GLN A 64 -6.95 -11.83 -5.52
N ILE A 65 -6.36 -10.72 -5.07
CA ILE A 65 -7.11 -9.62 -4.42
C ILE A 65 -8.16 -9.07 -5.38
N LEU A 66 -7.79 -8.75 -6.63
CA LEU A 66 -8.74 -8.19 -7.60
C LEU A 66 -9.82 -9.17 -8.01
N ALA A 67 -9.52 -10.46 -8.08
CA ALA A 67 -10.51 -11.49 -8.44
C ALA A 67 -11.63 -11.62 -7.40
N ARG A 68 -11.42 -11.15 -6.18
CA ARG A 68 -12.40 -11.20 -5.08
C ARG A 68 -12.89 -9.82 -4.63
N ALA A 69 -12.21 -8.74 -5.03
CA ALA A 69 -12.63 -7.39 -4.71
C ALA A 69 -13.86 -7.00 -5.53
N ASP A 70 -14.84 -6.39 -4.88
CA ASP A 70 -15.96 -5.70 -5.52
C ASP A 70 -15.62 -4.23 -5.83
N THR A 71 -14.78 -3.61 -4.99
CA THR A 71 -14.45 -2.18 -5.08
C THR A 71 -12.95 -1.93 -4.95
N LEU A 72 -12.39 -1.16 -5.89
CA LEU A 72 -11.02 -0.66 -5.84
C LEU A 72 -11.00 0.85 -5.64
N LEU A 73 -10.53 1.28 -4.46
CA LEU A 73 -10.34 2.69 -4.15
C LEU A 73 -8.94 3.15 -4.54
N TRP A 74 -8.87 3.97 -5.60
CA TRP A 74 -7.63 4.46 -6.16
C TRP A 74 -7.31 5.88 -5.71
N LEU A 75 -6.35 6.01 -4.78
CA LEU A 75 -5.76 7.30 -4.41
C LEU A 75 -4.74 7.77 -5.45
N ASP A 76 -5.16 8.65 -6.34
CA ASP A 76 -4.35 9.30 -7.38
C ASP A 76 -4.05 10.77 -7.08
N LEU A 77 -3.39 10.99 -5.94
CA LEU A 77 -3.00 12.33 -5.52
C LEU A 77 -1.85 12.88 -6.37
N PRO A 78 -1.71 14.20 -6.52
CA PRO A 78 -0.54 14.81 -7.14
C PRO A 78 0.77 14.33 -6.51
N THR A 79 1.77 14.03 -7.34
CA THR A 79 3.10 13.56 -6.88
C THR A 79 3.70 14.39 -5.75
N PRO A 80 3.68 15.75 -5.80
CA PRO A 80 4.24 16.56 -4.70
C PRO A 80 3.56 16.28 -3.36
N VAL A 81 2.25 16.03 -3.36
CA VAL A 81 1.46 15.73 -2.16
C VAL A 81 1.85 14.37 -1.59
N SER A 82 1.92 13.33 -2.42
CA SER A 82 2.32 11.98 -1.99
C SER A 82 3.79 11.95 -1.51
N MET A 83 4.69 12.64 -2.21
CA MET A 83 6.11 12.69 -1.83
C MET A 83 6.34 13.46 -0.53
N ARG A 84 5.67 14.60 -0.32
CA ARG A 84 5.75 15.34 0.96
C ARG A 84 5.31 14.47 2.13
N GLN A 85 4.20 13.75 1.97
CA GLN A 85 3.70 12.84 3.00
C GLN A 85 4.67 11.68 3.28
N LEU A 86 5.22 11.09 2.22
CA LEU A 86 6.19 10.01 2.33
C LEU A 86 7.45 10.47 3.08
N THR A 87 8.05 11.58 2.66
CA THR A 87 9.25 12.16 3.29
C THR A 87 9.00 12.46 4.76
N ARG A 88 7.90 13.15 5.10
CA ARG A 88 7.55 13.45 6.50
C ARG A 88 7.42 12.18 7.34
N ARG A 89 6.78 11.14 6.80
CA ARG A 89 6.60 9.84 7.47
C ARG A 89 7.94 9.15 7.71
N THR A 90 8.78 9.04 6.69
CA THR A 90 10.09 8.38 6.78
C THR A 90 11.01 9.10 7.76
N VAL A 91 11.06 10.44 7.73
CA VAL A 91 11.84 11.22 8.71
C VAL A 91 11.35 11.00 10.13
N ARG A 92 10.04 11.10 10.38
CA ARG A 92 9.47 10.88 11.73
C ARG A 92 9.78 9.47 12.25
N ARG A 93 9.57 8.44 11.43
CA ARG A 93 9.87 7.05 11.80
C ARG A 93 11.33 6.86 12.14
N ARG A 94 12.24 7.44 11.33
CA ARG A 94 13.68 7.30 11.56
C ARG A 94 14.14 8.03 12.83
N VAL A 95 13.70 9.27 13.04
CA VAL A 95 14.06 10.06 14.24
C VAL A 95 13.51 9.39 15.50
N GLY A 96 12.27 8.91 15.44
CA GLY A 96 11.64 8.20 16.56
C GLY A 96 12.09 6.74 16.73
N ARG A 97 12.98 6.23 15.86
CA ARG A 97 13.37 4.80 15.79
C ARG A 97 12.15 3.87 15.90
N VAL A 98 11.09 4.21 15.19
CA VAL A 98 9.83 3.48 15.21
C VAL A 98 10.11 2.08 14.67
N GLU A 99 9.84 1.08 15.49
CA GLU A 99 9.84 -0.31 15.08
C GLU A 99 8.69 -0.56 14.10
N LEU A 100 9.01 -1.20 12.99
CA LEU A 100 8.12 -1.61 11.92
C LEU A 100 8.23 -3.13 11.82
N TRP A 101 7.10 -3.78 11.52
CA TRP A 101 6.94 -5.20 11.17
C TRP A 101 8.17 -6.09 11.46
N ASN A 102 8.10 -6.94 12.49
CA ASN A 102 9.16 -7.89 12.87
C ASN A 102 10.50 -7.23 13.24
N GLY A 103 10.49 -6.18 14.09
CA GLY A 103 11.73 -5.60 14.64
C GLY A 103 12.48 -4.65 13.71
N ASN A 104 11.95 -4.37 12.52
CA ASN A 104 12.61 -3.57 11.51
C ASN A 104 12.58 -2.08 11.85
N ILE A 105 13.62 -1.35 11.44
CA ILE A 105 13.67 0.12 11.55
C ILE A 105 14.03 0.67 10.18
N GLU A 106 13.41 1.80 9.80
CA GLU A 106 13.74 2.50 8.55
C GLU A 106 15.25 2.76 8.46
N PRO A 107 15.88 2.54 7.29
CA PRO A 107 17.32 2.77 7.12
C PRO A 107 17.70 4.25 7.35
N PRO A 108 18.99 4.55 7.59
CA PRO A 108 19.45 5.93 7.75
C PRO A 108 19.09 6.81 6.55
N LEU A 109 18.59 8.03 6.75
CA LEU A 109 18.16 8.90 5.64
C LEU A 109 19.23 9.16 4.56
N ARG A 110 20.52 9.12 4.95
CA ARG A 110 21.66 9.25 4.03
C ARG A 110 21.69 8.15 2.96
N THR A 111 21.06 7.00 3.19
CA THR A 111 21.03 5.92 2.20
C THR A 111 20.18 6.30 0.99
N ILE A 112 19.41 7.38 1.01
CA ILE A 112 18.80 7.94 -0.22
C ILE A 112 19.83 8.19 -1.34
N PHE A 113 21.10 8.44 -1.00
CA PHE A 113 22.16 8.68 -1.99
C PHE A 113 22.85 7.39 -2.46
N THR A 114 22.80 6.31 -1.66
CA THR A 114 23.59 5.10 -1.91
C THR A 114 22.73 3.87 -2.23
N ASP A 115 21.56 3.76 -1.63
CA ASP A 115 20.64 2.63 -1.74
C ASP A 115 19.62 2.90 -2.87
N PRO A 116 19.61 2.10 -3.95
CA PRO A 116 18.65 2.23 -5.04
C PRO A 116 17.20 1.93 -4.64
N ASP A 117 16.99 1.13 -3.60
CA ASP A 117 15.68 0.70 -3.12
C ASP A 117 15.18 1.50 -1.92
N HIS A 118 15.91 2.56 -1.54
CA HIS A 118 15.45 3.53 -0.54
C HIS A 118 14.03 4.01 -0.84
N ILE A 119 13.14 3.94 0.16
CA ILE A 119 11.69 4.14 -0.01
C ILE A 119 11.32 5.46 -0.70
N LEU A 120 12.09 6.54 -0.48
CA LEU A 120 11.89 7.82 -1.17
C LEU A 120 12.21 7.75 -2.67
N ARG A 121 13.31 7.08 -3.05
CA ARG A 121 13.66 6.87 -4.46
C ARG A 121 12.66 5.95 -5.13
N TRP A 122 12.28 4.86 -4.45
CA TRP A 122 11.26 3.93 -4.92
C TRP A 122 9.91 4.64 -5.13
N GLY A 123 9.48 5.47 -4.17
CA GLY A 123 8.24 6.23 -4.24
C GLY A 123 8.22 7.17 -5.45
N PHE A 124 9.33 7.86 -5.71
CA PHE A 124 9.47 8.68 -6.90
C PHE A 124 9.49 7.84 -8.18
N ARG A 125 10.25 6.75 -8.25
CA ARG A 125 10.35 5.87 -9.44
C ARG A 125 9.01 5.24 -9.83
N THR A 126 8.17 4.92 -8.85
CA THR A 126 6.90 4.20 -9.08
C THR A 126 5.69 5.11 -9.17
N ARG A 127 5.87 6.43 -9.05
CA ARG A 127 4.79 7.44 -8.93
C ARG A 127 3.70 7.36 -10.00
N ASN A 128 4.05 7.04 -11.24
CA ASN A 128 3.11 7.00 -12.36
C ASN A 128 2.63 5.60 -12.72
N LYS A 129 3.24 4.53 -12.18
CA LYS A 129 2.97 3.15 -12.62
C LYS A 129 1.49 2.75 -12.54
N LEU A 130 0.77 3.27 -11.54
CA LEU A 130 -0.66 2.96 -11.38
C LEU A 130 -1.58 3.79 -12.29
N ARG A 131 -1.13 4.97 -12.74
CA ARG A 131 -1.91 5.84 -13.64
C ARG A 131 -2.10 5.20 -15.00
N ASP A 132 -1.13 4.40 -15.42
CA ASP A 132 -1.17 3.70 -16.69
C ASP A 132 -1.89 2.35 -16.55
N SER A 133 -1.79 1.68 -15.40
CA SER A 133 -2.30 0.31 -15.22
C SER A 133 -3.72 0.18 -14.68
N ILE A 134 -4.21 1.11 -13.84
CA ILE A 134 -5.55 0.97 -13.26
C ILE A 134 -6.66 1.19 -14.31
N PRO A 135 -6.56 2.16 -15.24
CA PRO A 135 -7.56 2.33 -16.29
C PRO A 135 -7.77 1.08 -17.16
N THR A 136 -6.74 0.22 -17.31
CA THR A 136 -6.85 -1.01 -18.09
C THR A 136 -7.59 -2.13 -17.36
N LEU A 137 -7.78 -2.03 -16.05
CA LEU A 137 -8.47 -3.06 -15.25
C LEU A 137 -9.98 -3.04 -15.44
N GLY A 138 -10.58 -1.86 -15.63
CA GLY A 138 -12.05 -1.73 -15.76
C GLY A 138 -12.63 -2.63 -16.86
N PRO A 139 -12.10 -2.61 -18.10
CA PRO A 139 -12.54 -3.50 -19.16
C PRO A 139 -12.29 -4.99 -18.89
N GLN A 140 -11.31 -5.34 -18.05
CA GLN A 140 -10.91 -6.73 -17.77
C GLN A 140 -11.71 -7.35 -16.62
N LEU A 141 -12.23 -6.52 -15.71
CA LEU A 141 -12.91 -6.92 -14.48
C LEU A 141 -14.24 -6.18 -14.38
N PRO A 142 -15.29 -6.60 -15.09
CA PRO A 142 -16.57 -5.88 -15.13
C PRO A 142 -17.32 -5.86 -13.78
N HIS A 143 -16.98 -6.77 -12.87
CA HIS A 143 -17.52 -6.80 -11.50
C HIS A 143 -16.85 -5.77 -10.57
N LEU A 144 -15.70 -5.22 -10.96
CA LEU A 144 -14.90 -4.36 -10.10
C LEU A 144 -15.29 -2.89 -10.27
N HIS A 145 -15.83 -2.29 -9.22
CA HIS A 145 -16.12 -0.86 -9.17
C HIS A 145 -14.85 -0.07 -8.79
N ILE A 146 -14.34 0.74 -9.71
CA ILE A 146 -13.13 1.55 -9.47
C ILE A 146 -13.51 2.98 -9.15
N VAL A 147 -13.17 3.45 -7.94
CA VAL A 147 -13.37 4.83 -7.50
C VAL A 147 -12.04 5.54 -7.39
N ARG A 148 -11.85 6.63 -8.16
CA ARG A 148 -10.61 7.41 -8.19
C ARG A 148 -10.74 8.69 -7.38
N PHE A 149 -9.84 8.89 -6.43
CA PHE A 149 -9.72 10.13 -5.66
C PHE A 149 -8.47 10.89 -6.06
N THR A 150 -8.62 12.18 -6.38
CA THR A 150 -7.48 13.04 -6.75
C THR A 150 -7.09 14.00 -5.63
N ARG A 151 -7.95 14.17 -4.62
CA ARG A 151 -7.70 14.99 -3.44
C ARG A 151 -8.14 14.25 -2.18
N HIS A 152 -7.47 14.51 -1.06
CA HIS A 152 -7.79 13.88 0.22
C HIS A 152 -9.18 14.23 0.75
N ARG A 153 -9.69 15.41 0.43
CA ARG A 153 -11.02 15.86 0.86
C ARG A 153 -12.17 15.11 0.16
N ASP A 154 -11.86 14.41 -0.93
CA ASP A 154 -12.85 13.68 -1.70
C ASP A 154 -13.08 12.27 -1.10
N VAL A 155 -12.34 11.92 -0.03
CA VAL A 155 -12.28 10.60 0.62
C VAL A 155 -13.07 10.55 1.94
#